data_AF-A0A0G0DBR5-F1
#
_entry.id   AF-A0A0G0DBR5-F1
#
_cell.length_a   1.000
_cell.length_b   1.000
_cell.length_c   1.000
_cell.angle_alpha   90.00
_cell.angle_beta   90.00
_cell.angle_gamma   90.00
#
_symmetry.space_group_name_H-M   'P 1'
#
loop_
_entity.id
_entity.type
_entity.pdbx_description
1 polymer ?
#
loop_
_entity_poly.entity_id
_entity_poly.type
_entity_poly.pdbx_seq_one_letter_code
_entity_poly.pdbx_strand_id
1 'polypeptide(L)'
;MDKVSYRSNGLPRREVKKTMAPAVLGNSFVKIGFILISVFLLYNVIHSIDITIQKVNILENARNEVETLRVTNLVLATQLQNMQSPEYIEVEARDRLNFSGKKDLVFVIPDSLLDTAKERLDSILSEKTIEIEKSIFQQWEELVVQGV
;
A
#
# COMPACT_ATOMS: atom_id res chain seq x y z
N MET A 1 66.14 59.01 49.27
CA MET A 1 64.75 58.52 49.26
C MET A 1 64.11 59.00 47.98
N ASP A 2 63.92 58.09 47.04
CA ASP A 2 63.40 58.36 45.69
C ASP A 2 61.91 58.01 45.66
N LYS A 3 61.06 58.92 45.18
CA LYS A 3 59.60 58.82 45.31
C LYS A 3 59.01 58.28 44.01
N VAL A 4 58.92 56.97 43.90
CA VAL A 4 58.29 56.28 42.76
C VAL A 4 56.78 56.53 42.80
N SER A 5 56.27 57.23 41.80
CA SER A 5 54.82 57.42 41.61
C SER A 5 54.29 56.36 40.64
N TYR A 6 53.29 55.60 41.09
CA TYR A 6 52.63 54.58 40.29
C TYR A 6 51.63 55.24 39.32
N ARG A 7 51.85 55.08 38.02
CA ARG A 7 50.82 55.30 36.99
C ARG A 7 49.79 54.19 37.10
N SER A 8 48.55 54.52 37.48
CA SER A 8 47.43 53.59 37.39
C SER A 8 47.06 53.42 35.91
N ASN A 9 47.34 52.24 35.36
CA ASN A 9 46.84 51.85 34.05
C ASN A 9 45.31 51.69 34.14
N GLY A 10 44.59 52.70 33.66
CA GLY A 10 43.15 52.60 33.43
C GLY A 10 42.87 51.47 32.44
N LEU A 11 42.01 50.54 32.84
CA LEU A 11 41.53 49.46 31.97
C LEU A 11 41.00 50.04 30.65
N PRO A 12 41.29 49.41 29.49
CA PRO A 12 40.69 49.83 28.23
C PRO A 12 39.17 49.64 28.34
N ARG A 13 38.46 50.76 28.34
CA ARG A 13 37.01 50.85 28.31
C ARG A 13 36.55 50.11 27.05
N ARG A 14 35.90 48.96 27.19
CA ARG A 14 35.25 48.24 26.08
C ARG A 14 34.28 49.20 25.41
N GLU A 15 34.64 49.71 24.25
CA GLU A 15 33.70 50.39 23.37
C GLU A 15 32.66 49.34 22.92
N VAL A 16 31.46 49.49 23.44
CA VAL A 16 30.29 48.80 22.93
C VAL A 16 30.09 49.33 21.51
N LYS A 17 30.47 48.53 20.50
CA LYS A 17 30.16 48.80 19.10
C LYS A 17 28.67 49.07 18.99
N LYS A 18 28.30 50.35 18.87
CA LYS A 18 26.97 50.77 18.44
C LYS A 18 26.84 50.33 16.99
N THR A 19 26.25 49.17 16.78
CA THR A 19 25.70 48.83 15.47
C THR A 19 24.69 49.92 15.13
N MET A 20 24.96 50.70 14.08
CA MET A 20 24.00 51.62 13.48
C MET A 20 22.89 50.78 12.85
N ALA A 21 22.01 50.23 13.68
CA ALA A 21 20.69 49.89 13.21
C ALA A 21 19.99 51.22 12.88
N PRO A 22 19.32 51.35 11.72
CA PRO A 22 18.55 52.55 11.41
C PRO A 22 17.60 52.84 12.57
N ALA A 23 17.51 54.11 13.00
CA ALA A 23 16.74 54.54 14.17
C ALA A 23 15.27 54.06 14.17
N VAL A 24 14.75 53.66 13.01
CA VAL A 24 13.44 53.06 12.78
C VAL A 24 13.26 51.70 13.49
N LEU A 25 14.33 50.90 13.65
CA LEU A 25 14.30 49.59 14.33
C LEU A 25 14.31 49.67 15.87
N GLY A 26 14.56 50.86 16.43
CA GLY A 26 14.53 51.09 17.87
C GLY A 26 13.12 51.26 18.44
N ASN A 27 12.14 51.60 17.59
CA ASN A 27 10.77 51.83 18.01
C ASN A 27 10.03 50.51 18.24
N SER A 28 9.50 50.31 19.45
CA SER A 28 8.73 49.12 19.82
C SER A 28 7.54 48.87 18.89
N PHE A 29 6.88 49.94 18.42
CA PHE A 29 5.77 49.81 17.48
C PHE A 29 6.17 49.17 16.14
N VAL A 30 7.34 49.55 15.61
CA VAL A 30 7.88 49.00 14.35
C VAL A 30 8.27 47.52 14.54
N LYS A 31 8.83 47.15 15.70
CA LYS A 31 9.12 45.74 16.02
C LYS A 31 7.86 44.88 16.06
N ILE A 32 6.79 45.37 16.70
CA ILE A 32 5.48 44.68 16.70
C ILE A 32 4.97 44.52 15.26
N GLY A 33 5.04 45.58 14.44
CA GLY A 33 4.63 45.53 13.04
C GLY A 33 5.40 44.47 12.22
N PHE A 34 6.72 44.38 12.40
CA PHE A 34 7.55 43.37 11.76
C PHE A 34 7.20 41.93 12.19
N ILE A 35 6.91 41.72 13.46
CA ILE A 35 6.47 40.41 13.97
C ILE A 35 5.14 40.01 13.32
N LEU A 36 4.20 40.95 13.24
CA LEU A 36 2.89 40.72 12.65
C LEU A 36 2.99 40.37 11.15
N ILE A 37 3.83 41.10 10.41
CA ILE A 37 4.12 40.81 8.99
C ILE A 37 4.80 39.45 8.83
N SER A 38 5.75 39.12 9.71
CA SER A 38 6.44 37.83 9.68
C SER A 38 5.46 36.67 9.91
N VAL A 39 4.60 36.78 10.92
CA VAL A 39 3.56 35.77 11.19
C VAL A 39 2.57 35.68 10.03
N PHE A 40 2.15 36.81 9.46
CA PHE A 40 1.25 36.85 8.32
C PHE A 40 1.84 36.15 7.09
N LEU A 41 3.12 36.40 6.78
CA LEU A 41 3.81 35.72 5.68
C LEU A 41 3.91 34.21 5.92
N LEU A 42 4.26 33.81 7.14
CA LEU A 42 4.40 32.39 7.50
C LEU A 42 3.06 31.66 7.38
N TYR A 43 1.97 32.27 7.86
CA TYR A 43 0.61 31.77 7.70
C TYR A 43 0.23 31.62 6.21
N ASN A 44 0.54 32.61 5.38
CA ASN A 44 0.22 32.59 3.96
C ASN A 44 0.98 31.48 3.21
N VAL A 45 2.26 31.27 3.55
CA VAL A 45 3.08 30.18 2.98
C VAL A 45 2.52 28.81 3.37
N ILE A 46 2.18 28.60 4.65
CA ILE A 46 1.59 27.33 5.10
C ILE A 46 0.25 27.07 4.37
N HIS A 47 -0.62 28.09 4.30
CA HIS A 47 -1.90 27.98 3.60
C HIS A 47 -1.73 27.70 2.10
N SER A 48 -0.73 28.30 1.47
CA SER A 48 -0.40 28.07 0.06
C SER A 48 0.11 26.63 -0.19
N ILE A 49 0.86 26.06 0.76
CA ILE A 49 1.34 24.67 0.67
C ILE A 49 0.16 23.70 0.79
N ASP A 50 -0.76 23.91 1.74
CA ASP A 50 -1.94 23.06 1.91
C ASP A 50 -2.83 23.02 0.66
N ILE A 51 -3.04 24.17 0.01
CA ILE A 51 -3.82 24.24 -1.25
C ILE A 51 -3.09 23.51 -2.38
N THR A 52 -1.76 23.58 -2.42
CA THR A 52 -0.97 22.94 -3.48
C THR A 52 -0.98 21.42 -3.33
N ILE A 53 -0.87 20.91 -2.10
CA ILE A 53 -0.96 19.47 -1.80
C ILE A 53 -2.33 18.91 -2.20
N GLN A 54 -3.41 19.62 -1.90
CA GLN A 54 -4.76 19.20 -2.30
C GLN A 54 -4.90 19.09 -3.83
N LYS A 55 -4.32 20.03 -4.59
CA LYS A 55 -4.37 20.01 -6.06
C LYS A 55 -3.52 18.91 -6.69
N VAL A 56 -2.39 18.56 -6.08
CA VAL A 56 -1.54 17.44 -6.54
C VAL A 56 -2.27 16.11 -6.35
N ASN A 57 -2.87 15.89 -5.18
CA ASN A 57 -3.63 14.67 -4.91
C ASN A 57 -4.82 14.49 -5.87
N ILE A 58 -5.52 15.57 -6.23
CA ILE A 58 -6.63 15.51 -7.20
C ILE A 58 -6.12 15.10 -8.59
N LEU A 59 -4.98 15.66 -9.01
CA LEU A 59 -4.41 15.37 -10.34
C LEU A 59 -3.91 13.92 -10.44
N GLU A 60 -3.28 13.43 -9.37
CA GLU A 60 -2.81 12.05 -9.28
C GLU A 60 -3.98 11.05 -9.26
N ASN A 61 -5.03 11.35 -8.50
CA ASN A 61 -6.25 10.53 -8.46
C ASN A 61 -6.93 10.47 -9.84
N ALA A 62 -7.07 11.60 -10.54
CA ALA A 62 -7.66 11.62 -11.87
C ALA A 62 -6.83 10.84 -12.90
N ARG A 63 -5.50 10.88 -12.79
CA ARG A 63 -4.62 10.07 -13.63
C ARG A 63 -4.79 8.58 -13.37
N ASN A 64 -4.81 8.18 -12.10
CA ASN A 64 -5.00 6.79 -11.71
C ASN A 64 -6.39 6.26 -12.13
N GLU A 65 -7.42 7.10 -12.07
CA GLU A 65 -8.76 6.75 -12.54
C GLU A 65 -8.79 6.51 -14.06
N VAL A 66 -8.13 7.35 -14.86
CA VAL A 66 -8.06 7.13 -16.32
C VAL A 66 -7.24 5.88 -16.67
N GLU A 67 -6.13 5.63 -15.98
CA GLU A 67 -5.31 4.44 -16.20
C GLU A 67 -6.06 3.15 -15.83
N THR A 68 -6.75 3.14 -14.68
CA THR A 68 -7.60 2.00 -14.28
C THR A 68 -8.75 1.79 -15.26
N LEU A 69 -9.46 2.86 -15.65
CA LEU A 69 -10.54 2.77 -16.65
C LEU A 69 -10.06 2.24 -18.00
N ARG A 70 -8.84 2.56 -18.44
CA ARG A 70 -8.26 2.01 -19.68
C ARG A 70 -7.98 0.52 -19.57
N VAL A 71 -7.41 0.08 -18.45
CA VAL A 71 -7.16 -1.35 -18.20
C VAL A 71 -8.48 -2.10 -18.13
N THR A 72 -9.47 -1.58 -17.40
CA THR A 72 -10.80 -2.17 -17.29
C THR A 72 -11.47 -2.28 -18.66
N ASN A 73 -11.46 -1.23 -19.47
CA ASN A 73 -12.02 -1.28 -20.83
C ASN A 73 -11.33 -2.34 -21.71
N LEU A 74 -10.00 -2.47 -21.61
CA LEU A 74 -9.26 -3.49 -22.35
C LEU A 74 -9.67 -4.90 -21.92
N VAL A 75 -9.79 -5.15 -20.61
CA VAL A 75 -10.24 -6.44 -20.06
C VAL A 75 -11.66 -6.78 -20.49
N LEU A 76 -12.58 -5.81 -20.43
CA LEU A 76 -13.95 -6.05 -20.89
C LEU A 76 -13.99 -6.32 -22.40
N ALA A 77 -13.19 -5.60 -23.21
CA ALA A 77 -13.14 -5.81 -24.65
C ALA A 77 -12.61 -7.23 -24.99
N THR A 78 -11.58 -7.71 -24.30
CA THR A 78 -11.05 -9.07 -24.52
C THR A 78 -12.03 -10.14 -24.06
N GLN A 79 -12.71 -9.95 -22.92
CA GLN A 79 -13.77 -10.85 -22.48
C GLN A 79 -14.93 -10.91 -23.47
N LEU A 80 -15.37 -9.76 -23.99
CA LEU A 80 -16.43 -9.70 -24.99
C LEU A 80 -16.03 -10.41 -26.28
N GLN A 81 -14.79 -10.22 -26.73
CA GLN A 81 -14.25 -10.92 -27.89
C GLN A 81 -14.22 -12.44 -27.66
N ASN A 82 -13.80 -12.89 -26.47
CA ASN A 82 -13.80 -14.31 -26.13
C ASN A 82 -15.23 -14.88 -26.06
N MET A 83 -16.19 -14.12 -25.54
CA MET A 83 -17.60 -14.53 -25.51
C MET A 83 -18.23 -14.64 -26.91
N GLN A 84 -17.73 -13.85 -27.86
CA GLN A 84 -18.16 -13.91 -29.26
C GLN A 84 -17.46 -15.01 -30.06
N SER A 85 -16.47 -15.70 -29.47
CA SER A 85 -15.77 -16.78 -30.17
C SER A 85 -16.72 -17.98 -30.37
N PRO A 86 -16.65 -18.66 -31.53
CA PRO A 86 -17.49 -19.81 -31.80
C PRO A 86 -17.33 -20.92 -30.76
N GLU A 87 -16.12 -21.09 -30.21
CA GLU A 87 -15.81 -22.07 -29.18
C GLU A 87 -16.53 -21.76 -27.87
N TYR A 88 -16.54 -20.50 -27.44
CA TYR A 88 -17.26 -20.10 -26.23
C TYR A 88 -18.77 -20.32 -26.40
N ILE A 89 -19.31 -19.96 -27.56
CA ILE A 89 -20.73 -20.19 -27.88
C ILE A 89 -21.06 -21.68 -27.90
N GLU A 90 -20.19 -22.53 -28.43
CA GLU A 90 -20.39 -23.99 -28.45
C GLU A 90 -20.39 -24.58 -27.03
N VAL A 91 -19.42 -24.19 -26.20
CA VAL A 91 -19.35 -24.65 -24.79
C VAL A 91 -20.59 -24.22 -24.04
N GLU A 92 -21.00 -22.95 -24.16
CA GLU A 92 -22.17 -22.44 -23.46
C GLU A 92 -23.47 -23.09 -23.96
N ALA A 93 -23.57 -23.37 -25.27
CA ALA A 93 -24.69 -24.08 -25.85
C ALA A 93 -24.75 -25.55 -25.39
N ARG A 94 -23.59 -26.21 -25.26
CA ARG A 94 -23.49 -27.56 -24.71
C ARG A 94 -23.92 -27.61 -23.25
N ASP A 95 -23.40 -26.71 -22.42
CA ASP A 95 -23.65 -26.73 -20.98
C ASP A 95 -25.07 -26.28 -20.62
N ARG A 96 -25.59 -25.22 -21.25
CA ARG A 96 -26.91 -24.67 -20.89
C ARG A 96 -28.07 -25.35 -21.58
N LEU A 97 -27.89 -25.72 -22.85
CA LEU A 97 -28.98 -26.17 -23.69
C LEU A 97 -28.88 -27.66 -24.01
N ASN A 98 -27.87 -28.36 -23.45
CA ASN A 98 -27.54 -29.74 -23.78
C ASN A 98 -27.46 -29.94 -25.31
N PHE A 99 -27.03 -28.91 -26.05
CA PHE A 99 -26.94 -28.99 -27.50
C PHE A 99 -25.82 -29.96 -27.86
N SER A 100 -26.16 -30.94 -28.69
CA SER A 100 -25.22 -31.90 -29.25
C SER A 100 -25.22 -31.77 -30.77
N GLY A 101 -24.08 -32.02 -31.41
CA GLY A 101 -23.99 -31.98 -32.86
C GLY A 101 -24.96 -32.97 -33.51
N LYS A 102 -25.36 -32.75 -34.77
CA LYS A 102 -26.35 -33.58 -35.49
C LYS A 102 -26.00 -35.09 -35.57
N LYS A 103 -24.79 -35.49 -35.21
CA LYS A 103 -24.30 -36.88 -35.26
C LYS A 103 -23.68 -37.34 -33.93
N ASP A 104 -23.87 -36.60 -32.86
CA ASP A 104 -23.25 -36.88 -31.57
C ASP A 104 -24.17 -37.75 -30.71
N LEU A 105 -23.59 -38.70 -29.97
CA LEU A 105 -24.30 -39.59 -29.06
C LEU A 105 -24.27 -39.00 -27.65
N VAL A 106 -25.42 -38.58 -27.15
CA VAL A 106 -25.54 -37.98 -25.80
C VAL A 106 -25.74 -39.10 -24.77
N PHE A 107 -24.84 -39.17 -23.79
CA PHE A 107 -24.97 -40.05 -22.63
C PHE A 107 -25.44 -39.23 -21.43
N VAL A 108 -26.63 -39.56 -20.90
CA VAL A 108 -27.12 -38.98 -19.65
C VAL A 108 -26.76 -39.93 -18.52
N ILE A 109 -25.92 -39.47 -17.59
CA ILE A 109 -25.55 -40.24 -16.40
C ILE A 109 -26.58 -39.91 -15.31
N PRO A 110 -27.41 -40.86 -14.86
CA PRO A 110 -28.35 -40.63 -13.77
C PRO A 110 -27.62 -40.44 -12.43
N ASP A 111 -28.15 -39.54 -11.60
CA ASP A 111 -27.54 -39.15 -10.32
C ASP A 111 -27.29 -40.34 -9.37
N SER A 112 -28.15 -41.35 -9.43
CA SER A 112 -27.99 -42.59 -8.64
C SER A 112 -26.68 -43.33 -8.92
N LEU A 113 -26.15 -43.24 -10.14
CA LEU A 113 -24.87 -43.83 -10.50
C LEU A 113 -23.69 -42.97 -10.02
N LEU A 114 -23.86 -41.65 -9.90
CA LEU A 114 -22.83 -40.75 -9.39
C LEU A 114 -22.59 -40.98 -7.90
N ASP A 115 -23.65 -41.14 -7.11
CA ASP A 115 -23.51 -41.39 -5.66
C ASP A 115 -22.82 -42.74 -5.39
N THR A 116 -23.22 -43.78 -6.12
CA THR A 116 -22.59 -45.10 -6.04
C THR A 116 -21.12 -45.05 -6.49
N ALA A 117 -20.80 -44.23 -7.50
CA ALA A 117 -19.43 -44.07 -7.98
C ALA A 117 -18.55 -43.29 -6.99
N LYS A 118 -19.08 -42.26 -6.35
CA LYS A 118 -18.40 -41.50 -5.29
C LYS A 118 -18.07 -42.39 -4.09
N GLU A 119 -19.04 -43.17 -3.62
CA GLU A 119 -18.83 -44.08 -2.48
C GLU A 119 -17.73 -45.10 -2.76
N ARG A 120 -17.69 -45.66 -3.98
CA ARG A 120 -16.60 -46.55 -4.42
C ARG A 120 -15.26 -45.82 -4.54
N LEU A 121 -15.24 -44.61 -5.08
CA LEU A 121 -14.02 -43.82 -5.21
C LEU A 121 -13.44 -43.48 -3.84
N ASP A 122 -14.28 -43.06 -2.90
CA ASP A 122 -13.91 -42.76 -1.52
C ASP A 122 -13.39 -44.00 -0.80
N SER A 123 -13.97 -45.19 -1.04
CA SER A 123 -13.43 -46.44 -0.48
C SER A 123 -12.02 -46.77 -1.00
N ILE A 124 -11.74 -46.51 -2.28
CA ILE A 124 -10.43 -46.79 -2.90
C ILE A 124 -9.38 -45.77 -2.44
N LEU A 125 -9.77 -44.50 -2.30
CA LEU A 125 -8.88 -43.43 -1.86
C LEU A 125 -8.59 -43.51 -0.35
N SER A 126 -9.58 -43.86 0.47
CA SER A 126 -9.40 -44.03 1.91
C SER A 126 -8.55 -45.25 2.27
N GLU A 127 -8.65 -46.35 1.52
CA GLU A 127 -7.81 -47.54 1.72
C GLU A 127 -6.31 -47.25 1.46
N LYS A 128 -6.00 -46.31 0.56
CA LYS A 128 -4.62 -45.84 0.32
C LYS A 128 -4.09 -44.91 1.42
N THR A 129 -4.95 -44.38 2.30
CA THR A 129 -4.56 -43.39 3.32
C THR A 129 -4.13 -44.05 4.63
N ILE A 130 -4.07 -45.39 4.72
CA ILE A 130 -3.50 -46.12 5.86
C ILE A 130 -1.98 -46.28 5.69
N GLU A 131 -1.28 -45.20 5.40
CA GLU A 131 0.05 -44.98 5.96
C GLU A 131 -0.13 -43.82 6.93
N ILE A 132 -0.50 -44.16 8.16
CA ILE A 132 -0.54 -43.23 9.27
C ILE A 132 0.86 -42.65 9.36
N GLU A 133 0.98 -41.40 8.91
CA GLU A 133 2.09 -40.51 9.22
C GLU A 133 2.18 -40.46 10.73
N LYS A 134 2.95 -41.38 11.33
CA LYS A 134 3.31 -41.32 12.75
C LYS A 134 3.88 -39.91 12.93
N SER A 135 3.16 -39.08 13.68
CA SER A 135 3.61 -37.74 14.02
C SER A 135 5.05 -37.85 14.53
N ILE A 136 5.96 -37.03 14.00
CA ILE A 136 7.39 -37.04 14.34
C ILE A 136 7.61 -37.12 15.87
N PHE A 137 6.73 -36.49 16.65
CA PHE A 137 6.73 -36.55 18.10
C PHE A 137 6.54 -37.95 18.70
N GLN A 138 5.68 -38.79 18.11
CA GLN A 138 5.49 -40.17 18.54
C GLN A 138 6.71 -41.04 18.22
N GLN A 139 7.40 -40.77 17.11
CA GLN A 139 8.68 -41.43 16.80
C GLN A 139 9.78 -41.04 17.78
N TRP A 140 9.83 -39.77 18.21
CA TRP A 140 10.77 -39.31 19.24
C TRP A 140 10.48 -39.89 20.61
N GLU A 141 9.20 -40.00 21.01
CA GLU A 141 8.83 -40.61 22.29
C GLU A 141 9.20 -42.11 22.32
N GLU A 142 8.96 -42.83 21.23
CA GLU A 142 9.32 -44.24 21.10
C GLU A 142 10.84 -44.45 21.20
N LEU A 143 11.64 -43.59 20.55
CA LEU A 143 13.11 -43.61 20.67
C LEU A 143 13.61 -43.34 22.10
N VAL A 144 13.02 -42.37 22.80
CA VAL A 144 13.44 -41.99 24.16
C VAL A 144 13.05 -43.05 25.20
N VAL A 145 11.90 -43.70 25.02
CA VAL A 145 11.39 -44.69 25.97
C VAL A 145 11.92 -46.09 25.70
N GLN A 146 12.04 -46.51 24.43
CA GLN A 146 12.47 -47.87 24.08
C GLN A 146 13.99 -48.00 23.88
N GLY A 147 14.74 -46.91 23.84
CA GLY A 147 16.19 -46.90 23.99
C GLY A 147 16.93 -47.78 22.99
N VAL A 148 16.80 -47.49 21.70
CA VAL A 148 17.75 -47.93 20.66
C VAL A 148 18.58 -46.72 20.23
#